data_AF-A0A891T4N2-F1
#
_entry.id   AF-A0A891T4N2-F1
#
_cell.length_a   1.000
_cell.length_b   1.000
_cell.length_c   1.000
_cell.angle_alpha   90.00
_cell.angle_beta   90.00
_cell.angle_gamma   90.00
#
_symmetry.space_group_name_H-M   'P 1'
#
loop_
_entity.id
_entity.type
_entity.pdbx_description
1 polymer ?
#
loop_
_entity_poly.entity_id
_entity_poly.type
_entity_poly.pdbx_seq_one_letter_code
_entity_poly.pdbx_strand_id
1 'polypeptide(L)'
;MLNFGVLCLTSLFLISQNILLLNEETLILICFVAFCWLSFSRISELVNTSFIDRSKKIEQSFIDSLSQVEKTLNINSDLQQKFKKLVLDFQILKDHFIILNKAISNKLVNYLVQNSQTTYLSKLVFTQRLEQQTTKLLALLLSKKLYRIALLRQFYAQKLKLSSFLCFYKISLREYLEII
;
A
#
# COMPACT_ATOMS: atom_id res chain seq x y z
N MET A 1 48.58 -68.95 8.37
CA MET A 1 48.59 -70.33 8.90
C MET A 1 49.84 -70.51 9.73
N LEU A 2 49.75 -70.36 11.05
CA LEU A 2 50.82 -70.78 11.94
C LEU A 2 50.90 -72.31 11.83
N ASN A 3 52.02 -72.84 11.35
CA ASN A 3 52.22 -74.29 11.27
C ASN A 3 52.13 -74.85 12.69
N PHE A 4 51.11 -75.67 12.95
CA PHE A 4 50.87 -76.29 14.25
C PHE A 4 52.13 -77.01 14.76
N GLY A 5 52.91 -77.60 13.86
CA GLY A 5 54.20 -78.22 14.17
C GLY A 5 55.26 -77.24 14.70
N VAL A 6 55.32 -76.00 14.19
CA VAL A 6 56.26 -74.98 14.67
C VAL A 6 55.84 -74.48 16.05
N LEU A 7 54.53 -74.35 16.31
CA LEU A 7 54.00 -74.03 17.63
C LEU A 7 54.32 -75.11 18.66
N CYS A 8 54.15 -76.39 18.31
CA CYS A 8 54.50 -77.50 19.21
C CYS A 8 56.01 -77.60 19.46
N LEU A 9 56.85 -77.38 18.44
CA LEU A 9 58.31 -77.40 18.60
C LEU A 9 58.80 -76.25 19.49
N THR A 10 58.24 -75.05 19.31
CA THR A 10 58.60 -73.88 20.14
C THR A 10 58.09 -74.02 21.57
N SER A 11 56.90 -74.58 21.79
CA SER A 11 56.41 -74.84 23.16
C SER A 11 57.24 -75.91 23.88
N LEU A 12 57.60 -77.01 23.19
CA LEU A 12 58.49 -78.04 23.73
C LEU A 12 59.87 -77.49 24.06
N PHE A 13 60.41 -76.61 23.20
CA PHE A 13 61.68 -75.94 23.46
C PHE A 13 61.61 -75.03 24.70
N LEU A 14 60.53 -74.25 24.85
CA LEU A 14 60.33 -73.36 26.01
C LEU A 14 60.15 -74.12 27.33
N ILE A 15 59.49 -75.29 27.29
CA ILE A 15 59.34 -76.19 28.44
C ILE A 15 60.70 -76.83 28.77
N SER A 16 61.44 -77.32 27.77
CA SER A 16 62.74 -77.97 27.96
C SER A 16 63.81 -77.03 28.54
N GLN A 17 63.72 -75.73 28.27
CA GLN A 17 64.64 -74.73 28.81
C GLN A 17 64.19 -74.19 30.19
N ASN A 18 63.13 -74.75 30.79
CA ASN A 18 62.50 -74.28 32.03
C ASN A 18 62.08 -72.79 32.02
N ILE A 19 61.97 -72.16 30.84
CA ILE A 19 61.51 -70.78 30.69
C ILE A 19 60.01 -70.69 30.99
N LEU A 20 59.27 -71.74 30.61
CA LEU A 20 57.85 -71.93 30.91
C LEU A 20 57.69 -73.11 31.86
N LEU A 21 57.55 -72.83 33.15
CA LEU A 21 57.14 -73.83 34.14
C LEU A 21 55.64 -74.07 33.99
N LEU A 22 55.25 -75.28 33.61
CA LEU A 22 53.85 -75.69 33.57
C LEU A 22 53.31 -75.78 35.00
N ASN A 23 52.75 -74.68 35.47
CA ASN A 23 52.10 -74.56 36.77
C ASN A 23 50.60 -74.24 36.61
N GLU A 24 49.83 -74.38 37.69
CA GLU A 24 48.39 -74.09 37.70
C GLU A 24 48.07 -72.69 37.17
N GLU A 25 48.92 -71.70 37.50
CA GLU A 25 48.82 -70.32 37.01
C GLU A 25 48.97 -70.20 35.48
N THR A 26 49.84 -71.01 34.86
CA THR A 26 50.02 -70.98 33.39
C THR A 26 48.82 -71.59 32.65
N LEU A 27 48.15 -72.57 33.26
CA LEU A 27 46.92 -73.13 32.72
C LEU A 27 45.77 -72.13 32.81
N ILE A 28 45.68 -71.40 33.93
CA ILE A 28 44.73 -70.28 34.09
C ILE A 28 44.99 -69.20 33.03
N LEU A 29 46.25 -68.86 32.77
CA LEU A 29 46.62 -67.88 31.74
C LEU A 29 46.18 -68.32 30.34
N ILE A 30 46.39 -69.59 29.96
CA ILE A 30 45.96 -70.12 28.67
C ILE A 30 44.44 -70.08 28.54
N CYS A 31 43.71 -70.48 29.58
CA CYS A 31 42.24 -70.38 29.62
C CYS A 31 41.76 -68.93 29.50
N PHE A 32 42.44 -67.98 30.15
CA PHE A 32 42.12 -66.55 30.03
C PHE A 32 42.36 -66.02 28.62
N VAL A 33 43.49 -66.35 27.99
CA VAL A 33 43.78 -65.96 26.60
C VAL A 33 42.76 -66.55 25.63
N ALA A 34 42.40 -67.82 25.80
CA ALA A 34 41.36 -68.47 24.98
C ALA A 34 39.99 -67.80 25.19
N PHE A 35 39.63 -67.46 26.42
CA PHE A 35 38.42 -66.71 26.74
C PHE A 35 38.44 -65.34 26.08
N CYS A 36 39.50 -64.55 26.23
CA CYS A 36 39.65 -63.24 25.59
C CYS A 36 39.54 -63.33 24.07
N TRP A 37 40.14 -64.33 23.44
CA TRP A 37 40.05 -64.55 22.00
C TRP A 37 38.62 -64.83 21.55
N LEU A 38 37.92 -65.76 22.23
CA LEU A 38 36.52 -66.10 21.93
C LEU A 38 35.57 -64.93 22.19
N SER A 39 35.76 -64.22 23.31
CA SER A 39 35.00 -63.01 23.64
C SER A 39 35.23 -61.93 22.59
N PHE A 40 36.47 -61.67 22.19
CA PHE A 40 36.79 -60.68 21.17
C PHE A 40 36.22 -61.06 19.81
N SER A 41 36.36 -62.33 19.37
CA SER A 41 35.84 -62.75 18.06
C SER A 41 34.32 -62.61 17.98
N ARG A 42 33.60 -62.88 19.08
CA ARG A 42 32.13 -62.82 19.12
C ARG A 42 31.60 -61.40 19.33
N ILE A 43 32.30 -60.57 20.11
CA ILE A 43 31.85 -59.21 20.45
C ILE A 43 32.29 -58.20 19.38
N SER A 44 33.44 -58.39 18.74
CA SER A 44 34.00 -57.41 17.79
C SER A 44 33.06 -57.11 16.62
N GLU A 45 32.38 -58.11 16.08
CA GLU A 45 31.42 -57.94 14.98
C GLU A 45 30.20 -57.11 15.41
N LEU A 46 29.66 -57.39 16.59
CA LEU A 46 28.52 -56.65 17.17
C LEU A 46 28.91 -55.19 17.47
N VAL A 47 30.10 -54.97 18.00
CA VAL A 47 30.61 -53.61 18.28
C VAL A 47 30.84 -52.86 16.98
N ASN A 48 31.48 -53.48 15.98
CA ASN A 48 31.78 -52.83 14.71
C ASN A 48 30.50 -52.44 13.95
N THR A 49 29.53 -53.35 13.86
CA THR A 49 28.22 -53.06 13.25
C THR A 49 27.50 -51.92 13.98
N SER A 50 27.52 -51.92 15.32
CA SER A 50 26.93 -50.82 16.11
C SER A 50 27.61 -49.46 15.86
N PHE A 51 28.93 -49.43 15.65
CA PHE A 51 29.65 -48.21 15.32
C PHE A 51 29.33 -47.72 13.91
N ILE A 52 29.26 -48.63 12.93
CA ILE A 52 28.87 -48.30 11.56
C ILE A 52 27.45 -47.72 11.53
N ASP A 53 26.50 -48.35 12.23
CA ASP A 53 25.12 -47.88 12.30
C ASP A 53 25.00 -46.51 12.97
N ARG A 54 25.75 -46.29 14.06
CA ARG A 54 25.81 -44.96 14.71
C ARG A 54 26.42 -43.92 13.79
N SER A 55 27.50 -44.25 13.09
CA SER A 55 28.14 -43.34 12.13
C SER A 55 27.16 -42.93 11.03
N LYS A 56 26.46 -43.90 10.43
CA LYS A 56 25.45 -43.63 9.38
C LYS A 56 24.30 -42.77 9.90
N LYS A 57 23.81 -43.03 11.13
CA LYS A 57 22.75 -42.21 11.74
C LYS A 57 23.19 -40.77 11.96
N ILE A 58 24.43 -40.57 12.42
CA ILE A 58 25.00 -39.23 12.61
C ILE A 58 25.11 -38.53 11.25
N GLU A 59 25.68 -39.20 10.25
CA GLU A 59 25.80 -38.67 8.88
C GLU A 59 24.45 -38.27 8.31
N GLN A 60 23.44 -39.14 8.39
CA GLN A 60 22.09 -38.85 7.91
C GLN A 60 21.48 -37.65 8.65
N SER A 61 21.62 -37.58 9.98
CA SER A 61 21.14 -36.45 10.76
C SER A 61 21.78 -35.13 10.35
N PHE A 62 23.07 -35.15 9.99
CA PHE A 62 23.77 -33.96 9.47
C PHE A 62 23.27 -33.57 8.08
N ILE A 63 23.12 -34.54 7.17
CA ILE A 63 22.58 -34.30 5.83
C ILE A 63 21.18 -33.69 5.92
N ASP A 64 20.30 -34.26 6.73
CA ASP A 64 18.93 -33.79 6.89
C ASP A 64 18.92 -32.36 7.46
N SER A 65 19.71 -32.10 8.49
CA SER A 65 19.83 -30.77 9.11
C SER A 65 20.34 -29.73 8.12
N LEU A 66 21.39 -30.05 7.35
CA LEU A 66 21.94 -29.15 6.34
C LEU A 66 20.94 -28.89 5.21
N SER A 67 20.23 -29.91 4.75
CA SER A 67 19.19 -29.76 3.73
C SER A 67 18.05 -28.86 4.20
N GLN A 68 17.71 -28.91 5.49
CA GLN A 68 16.70 -28.05 6.07
C GLN A 68 17.18 -26.60 6.13
N VAL A 69 18.42 -26.37 6.57
CA VAL A 69 19.03 -25.03 6.59
C VAL A 69 19.09 -24.44 5.17
N GLU A 70 19.51 -25.22 4.18
CA GLU A 70 19.54 -24.79 2.77
C GLU A 70 18.15 -24.37 2.28
N LYS A 71 17.12 -25.19 2.55
CA LYS A 71 15.73 -24.85 2.21
C LYS A 71 15.28 -23.55 2.88
N THR A 72 15.56 -23.37 4.16
CA THR A 72 15.20 -22.15 4.88
C THR A 72 15.93 -20.92 4.33
N LEU A 73 17.20 -21.04 3.96
CA LEU A 73 17.96 -19.95 3.34
C LEU A 73 17.38 -19.57 1.99
N ASN A 74 17.04 -20.55 1.14
CA ASN A 74 16.43 -20.29 -0.17
C ASN A 74 15.07 -19.59 -0.02
N ILE A 75 14.22 -20.05 0.90
CA ILE A 75 12.93 -19.41 1.19
C ILE A 75 13.13 -17.96 1.66
N ASN A 76 14.08 -17.73 2.56
CA ASN A 76 14.36 -16.38 3.08
C ASN A 76 14.89 -15.45 1.99
N SER A 77 15.75 -15.95 1.09
CA SER A 77 16.25 -15.19 -0.06
C SER A 77 15.11 -14.79 -1.00
N ASP A 78 14.23 -15.74 -1.34
CA ASP A 78 13.05 -15.49 -2.19
C ASP A 78 12.10 -14.47 -1.55
N LEU A 79 11.86 -14.59 -0.24
CA LEU A 79 11.06 -13.62 0.50
C LEU A 79 11.69 -12.23 0.47
N GLN A 80 13.00 -12.12 0.67
CA GLN A 80 13.71 -10.85 0.62
C GLN A 80 13.60 -10.20 -0.77
N GLN A 81 13.67 -10.97 -1.85
CA GLN A 81 13.46 -10.47 -3.21
C GLN A 81 12.02 -9.99 -3.42
N LYS A 82 11.02 -10.74 -2.93
CA LYS A 82 9.61 -10.32 -2.97
C LYS A 82 9.38 -9.03 -2.19
N PHE A 83 9.97 -8.88 -1.01
CA PHE A 83 9.90 -7.65 -0.22
C PHE A 83 10.53 -6.46 -0.94
N LYS A 84 11.68 -6.64 -1.59
CA LYS A 84 12.29 -5.57 -2.41
C LYS A 84 11.35 -5.11 -3.53
N LYS A 85 10.71 -6.06 -4.22
CA LYS A 85 9.71 -5.75 -5.25
C LYS A 85 8.51 -4.99 -4.68
N LEU A 86 7.98 -5.45 -3.54
CA LEU A 86 6.85 -4.82 -2.86
C LEU A 86 7.17 -3.37 -2.46
N VAL A 87 8.39 -3.08 -2.02
CA VAL A 87 8.83 -1.71 -1.72
C VAL A 87 8.81 -0.83 -2.97
N LEU A 88 9.26 -1.34 -4.12
CA LEU A 88 9.19 -0.62 -5.40
C LEU A 88 7.74 -0.39 -5.84
N ASP A 89 6.88 -1.40 -5.71
CA ASP A 89 5.46 -1.30 -6.05
C ASP A 89 4.77 -0.22 -5.19
N PHE A 90 5.10 -0.13 -3.89
CA PHE A 90 4.61 0.93 -3.01
C PHE A 90 5.13 2.32 -3.37
N GLN A 91 6.37 2.44 -3.83
CA GLN A 91 6.90 3.72 -4.32
C GLN A 91 6.14 4.19 -5.57
N ILE A 92 5.92 3.28 -6.53
CA ILE A 92 5.15 3.56 -7.74
C ILE A 92 3.71 3.96 -7.38
N LEU A 93 3.08 3.26 -6.44
CA LEU A 93 1.73 3.57 -5.98
C LEU A 93 1.67 4.97 -5.34
N LYS A 94 2.65 5.33 -4.51
CA LYS A 94 2.76 6.67 -3.92
C LYS A 94 2.84 7.74 -5.01
N ASP A 95 3.67 7.53 -6.03
CA ASP A 95 3.83 8.48 -7.13
C ASP A 95 2.53 8.66 -7.91
N HIS A 96 1.80 7.58 -8.19
CA HIS A 96 0.48 7.64 -8.80
C HIS A 96 -0.52 8.43 -7.95
N PHE A 97 -0.53 8.23 -6.63
CA PHE A 97 -1.38 9.01 -5.73
C PHE A 97 -1.05 10.50 -5.72
N ILE A 98 0.24 10.86 -5.78
CA ILE A 98 0.68 12.25 -5.87
C ILE A 98 0.18 12.88 -7.17
N ILE A 99 0.34 12.18 -8.31
CA ILE A 99 -0.13 12.64 -9.62
C ILE A 99 -1.65 12.83 -9.61
N LEU A 100 -2.39 11.84 -9.09
CA LEU A 100 -3.84 11.88 -9.01
C LEU A 100 -4.31 13.05 -8.14
N ASN A 101 -3.74 13.22 -6.94
CA ASN A 101 -4.09 14.31 -6.05
C ASN A 101 -3.82 15.67 -6.68
N LYS A 102 -2.70 15.82 -7.39
CA LYS A 102 -2.39 17.05 -8.13
C LYS A 102 -3.41 17.31 -9.23
N ALA A 103 -3.80 16.28 -9.99
CA ALA A 103 -4.80 16.39 -11.05
C ALA A 103 -6.18 16.76 -10.50
N ILE A 104 -6.60 16.13 -9.40
CA ILE A 104 -7.86 16.43 -8.71
C ILE A 104 -7.84 17.86 -8.18
N SER A 105 -6.78 18.26 -7.47
CA SER A 105 -6.65 19.61 -6.91
C SER A 105 -6.76 20.68 -8.00
N ASN A 106 -6.04 20.51 -9.11
CA ASN A 106 -6.10 21.44 -10.24
C ASN A 106 -7.49 21.49 -10.89
N LYS A 107 -8.14 20.34 -11.11
CA LYS A 107 -9.50 20.29 -11.70
C LYS A 107 -10.56 20.86 -10.76
N LEU A 108 -10.42 20.63 -9.45
CA LEU A 108 -11.37 21.09 -8.44
C LEU A 108 -11.39 22.62 -8.35
N VAL A 109 -10.22 23.26 -8.35
CA VAL A 109 -10.13 24.73 -8.39
C VAL A 109 -10.80 25.29 -9.64
N ASN A 110 -10.52 24.71 -10.82
CA ASN A 110 -11.13 25.16 -12.07
C ASN A 110 -12.66 24.98 -12.06
N TYR A 111 -13.15 23.85 -11.54
CA TYR A 111 -14.57 23.60 -11.39
C TYR A 111 -15.25 24.62 -10.47
N LEU A 112 -14.64 24.93 -9.31
CA LEU A 112 -15.18 25.92 -8.37
C LEU A 112 -15.24 27.32 -9.01
N VAL A 113 -14.19 27.73 -9.72
CA VAL A 113 -14.16 29.02 -10.42
C VAL A 113 -15.25 29.06 -11.49
N GLN A 114 -15.36 28.05 -12.35
CA GLN A 114 -16.39 27.99 -13.39
C GLN A 114 -17.80 28.00 -12.79
N ASN A 115 -18.06 27.21 -11.75
CA ASN A 115 -19.37 27.15 -11.11
C ASN A 115 -19.76 28.47 -10.43
N SER A 116 -18.78 29.16 -9.84
CA SER A 116 -19.02 30.51 -9.29
C SER A 116 -19.33 31.50 -10.40
N GLN A 117 -18.56 31.50 -11.51
CA GLN A 117 -18.77 32.40 -12.65
C GLN A 117 -20.15 32.21 -13.28
N THR A 118 -20.60 30.97 -13.50
CA THR A 118 -21.94 30.70 -14.06
C THR A 118 -23.05 31.18 -13.13
N THR A 119 -22.87 31.02 -11.81
CA THR A 119 -23.82 31.51 -10.80
C THR A 119 -23.87 33.04 -10.77
N TYR A 120 -22.73 33.73 -10.83
CA TYR A 120 -22.69 35.19 -10.87
C TYR A 120 -23.25 35.76 -12.18
N LEU A 121 -22.92 35.15 -13.32
CA LEU A 121 -23.47 35.54 -14.62
C LEU A 121 -24.98 35.44 -14.66
N SER A 122 -25.55 34.32 -14.16
CA SER A 122 -27.01 34.15 -14.15
C SER A 122 -27.70 35.20 -13.26
N LYS A 123 -27.13 35.50 -12.08
CA LYS A 123 -27.61 36.58 -11.20
C LYS A 123 -27.53 37.96 -11.88
N LEU A 124 -26.42 38.26 -12.54
CA LEU A 124 -26.22 39.55 -13.21
C LEU A 124 -27.21 39.74 -14.35
N VAL A 125 -27.42 38.72 -15.19
CA VAL A 125 -28.42 38.74 -16.26
C VAL A 125 -29.84 38.94 -15.68
N PHE A 126 -30.15 38.29 -14.57
CA PHE A 126 -31.44 38.48 -13.90
C PHE A 126 -31.61 39.92 -13.38
N THR A 127 -30.60 40.47 -12.71
CA THR A 127 -30.61 41.87 -12.23
C THR A 127 -30.77 42.86 -13.39
N GLN A 128 -30.06 42.65 -14.50
CA GLN A 128 -30.19 43.51 -15.69
C GLN A 128 -31.60 43.46 -16.28
N ARG A 129 -32.23 42.28 -16.33
CA ARG A 129 -33.62 42.13 -16.79
C ARG A 129 -34.59 42.84 -15.85
N LEU A 130 -34.40 42.72 -14.54
CA LEU A 130 -35.21 43.45 -13.56
C LEU A 130 -35.06 44.96 -13.72
N GLU A 131 -33.83 45.45 -13.85
CA GLU A 131 -33.54 46.86 -14.05
C GLU A 131 -34.29 47.40 -15.28
N GLN A 132 -34.22 46.70 -16.43
CA GLN A 132 -34.94 47.09 -17.65
C GLN A 132 -36.47 47.12 -17.47
N GLN A 133 -37.04 46.16 -16.74
CA GLN A 133 -38.49 46.13 -16.49
C GLN A 133 -38.92 47.23 -15.52
N THR A 134 -38.11 47.50 -14.49
CA THR A 134 -38.39 48.59 -13.54
C THR A 134 -38.28 49.96 -14.19
N THR A 135 -37.32 50.19 -15.10
CA THR A 135 -37.22 51.44 -15.86
C THR A 135 -38.44 51.63 -16.77
N LYS A 136 -38.89 50.58 -17.46
CA LYS A 136 -40.13 50.63 -18.28
C LYS A 136 -41.35 50.96 -17.42
N LEU A 137 -41.50 50.30 -16.26
CA LEU A 137 -42.59 50.56 -15.33
C LEU A 137 -42.57 52.00 -14.81
N LEU A 138 -41.39 52.50 -14.40
CA LEU A 138 -41.22 53.88 -13.95
C LEU A 138 -41.59 54.88 -15.04
N ALA A 139 -41.12 54.68 -16.28
CA ALA A 139 -41.46 55.54 -17.41
C ALA A 139 -42.99 55.56 -17.68
N LEU A 140 -43.65 54.42 -17.59
CA LEU A 140 -45.09 54.30 -17.78
C LEU A 140 -45.90 54.94 -16.63
N LEU A 141 -45.43 54.82 -15.39
CA LEU A 141 -46.04 55.51 -14.24
C LEU A 141 -45.89 57.02 -14.35
N LEU A 142 -44.71 57.50 -14.75
CA LEU A 142 -44.45 58.93 -14.97
C LEU A 142 -45.33 59.48 -16.09
N SER A 143 -45.41 58.81 -17.25
CA SER A 143 -46.25 59.26 -18.37
C SER A 143 -47.73 59.30 -18.00
N LYS A 144 -48.24 58.29 -17.29
CA LYS A 144 -49.63 58.26 -16.81
C LYS A 144 -49.93 59.37 -15.81
N LYS A 145 -48.99 59.67 -14.90
CA LYS A 145 -49.13 60.76 -13.93
C LYS A 145 -49.14 62.13 -14.63
N LEU A 146 -48.22 62.35 -15.57
CA LEU A 146 -48.16 63.57 -16.38
C LEU A 146 -49.44 63.75 -17.21
N TYR A 147 -49.93 62.70 -17.86
CA TYR A 147 -51.19 62.73 -18.61
C TYR A 147 -52.37 63.14 -17.72
N ARG A 148 -52.47 62.58 -16.51
CA ARG A 148 -53.53 62.94 -15.55
C ARG A 148 -53.43 64.39 -15.10
N ILE A 149 -52.22 64.90 -14.87
CA ILE A 149 -51.99 66.32 -14.54
C ILE A 149 -52.42 67.22 -15.71
N ALA A 150 -52.08 66.84 -16.94
CA ALA A 150 -52.46 67.57 -18.15
C ALA A 150 -53.99 67.62 -18.31
N LEU A 151 -54.69 66.49 -18.14
CA LEU A 151 -56.15 66.43 -18.18
C LEU A 151 -56.80 67.30 -17.09
N LEU A 152 -56.30 67.24 -15.85
CA LEU A 152 -56.80 68.07 -14.76
C LEU A 152 -56.60 69.55 -15.06
N ARG A 153 -55.40 69.94 -15.52
CA ARG A 153 -55.10 71.33 -15.93
C ARG A 153 -56.05 71.80 -17.03
N GLN A 154 -56.32 70.96 -18.04
CA GLN A 154 -57.28 71.26 -19.10
C GLN A 154 -58.70 71.42 -18.55
N PHE A 155 -59.14 70.51 -17.67
CA PHE A 155 -60.47 70.57 -17.05
C PHE A 155 -60.65 71.87 -16.24
N TYR A 156 -59.67 72.24 -15.40
CA TYR A 156 -59.72 73.47 -14.61
C TYR A 156 -59.71 74.74 -15.47
N ALA A 157 -58.98 74.74 -16.60
CA ALA A 157 -58.94 75.87 -17.52
C ALA A 157 -60.21 75.99 -18.37
N GLN A 158 -60.72 74.90 -18.94
CA GLN A 158 -61.79 74.92 -19.94
C GLN A 158 -63.20 74.78 -19.34
N LYS A 159 -63.38 73.90 -18.34
CA LYS A 159 -64.70 73.64 -17.75
C LYS A 159 -64.99 74.53 -16.55
N LEU A 160 -64.05 74.64 -15.61
CA LEU A 160 -64.22 75.44 -14.38
C LEU A 160 -63.78 76.90 -14.51
N LYS A 161 -63.00 77.24 -15.56
CA LYS A 161 -62.54 78.61 -15.86
C LYS A 161 -61.87 79.33 -14.67
N LEU A 162 -61.05 78.61 -13.90
CA LEU A 162 -60.25 79.25 -12.84
C LEU A 162 -59.25 80.23 -13.44
N SER A 163 -59.20 81.45 -12.91
CA SER A 163 -58.43 82.58 -13.45
C SER A 163 -56.93 82.29 -13.58
N SER A 164 -56.34 81.63 -12.59
CA SER A 164 -54.93 81.24 -12.57
C SER A 164 -54.58 80.27 -13.72
N PHE A 165 -55.38 79.21 -13.89
CA PHE A 165 -55.15 78.20 -14.94
C PHE A 165 -55.43 78.73 -16.35
N LEU A 166 -56.38 79.65 -16.52
CA LEU A 166 -56.64 80.33 -17.79
C LEU A 166 -55.48 81.24 -18.22
N CYS A 167 -54.89 81.98 -17.28
CA CYS A 167 -53.71 82.80 -17.54
C CYS A 167 -52.55 81.93 -18.04
N PHE A 168 -52.24 80.86 -17.29
CA PHE A 168 -51.21 79.91 -17.69
C PHE A 168 -51.49 79.24 -19.03
N TYR A 169 -52.74 78.91 -19.35
CA TYR A 169 -53.10 78.35 -20.66
C TYR A 169 -52.84 79.33 -21.80
N LYS A 170 -53.26 80.60 -21.65
CA LYS A 170 -53.03 81.64 -22.66
C LYS A 170 -51.55 81.92 -22.89
N ILE A 171 -50.75 81.97 -21.81
CA ILE A 171 -49.30 82.13 -21.89
C ILE A 171 -48.68 80.95 -22.65
N SER A 172 -49.00 79.71 -22.27
CA SER A 172 -48.45 78.52 -22.95
C SER A 172 -48.85 78.43 -24.43
N LEU A 173 -50.06 78.89 -24.78
CA LEU A 173 -50.56 78.87 -26.15
C LEU A 173 -49.85 79.94 -27.00
N ARG A 174 -49.56 81.10 -26.40
CA ARG A 174 -48.75 82.15 -27.02
C ARG A 174 -47.32 81.66 -27.27
N GLU A 175 -46.67 81.08 -26.26
CA GLU A 175 -45.31 80.53 -26.40
C GLU A 175 -45.25 79.45 -27.49
N TYR A 176 -46.24 78.55 -27.56
CA TYR A 176 -46.30 77.52 -28.59
C TYR A 176 -46.45 78.10 -30.01
N LEU A 177 -47.23 79.17 -30.17
CA LEU A 177 -47.40 79.87 -31.45
C LEU A 177 -46.20 80.72 -31.83
N GLU A 178 -45.37 81.14 -30.88
CA GLU A 178 -44.11 81.87 -31.13
C GLU A 178 -42.94 80.92 -31.45
N ILE A 179 -43.03 79.64 -31.07
CA ILE A 179 -42.01 78.60 -31.33
C ILE A 179 -42.21 77.91 -32.70
N ILE A 180 -43.43 77.92 -33.26
CA ILE A 180 -43.75 77.44 -34.62
C ILE A 180 -43.61 78.59 -35.61
#